data_AF-A0A1H6DN10-F1
#
_entry.id   AF-A0A1H6DN10-F1
#
_cell.length_a   1.000
_cell.length_b   1.000
_cell.length_c   1.000
_cell.angle_alpha   90.00
_cell.angle_beta   90.00
_cell.angle_gamma   90.00
#
_symmetry.space_group_name_H-M   'P 1'
#
loop_
_entity.id
_entity.type
_entity.pdbx_description
1 polymer ?
#
loop_
_entity_poly.entity_id
_entity_poly.type
_entity_poly.pdbx_seq_one_letter_code
_entity_poly.pdbx_strand_id
1 'polypeptide(L)'
;MAPNVADTAAHPNGEITDGFTLTIEALQAASADFRRLWAEHEVAVRRVDRKTILHPRVGRLTMDCETLVTPDQGQQLLVLTPADAEARERLELLRVLGIEEFPTGATDTPVR
;
A
#
# COMPACT_ATOMS: atom_id res chain seq x y z
N MET A 1 12.65 -9.40 -23.36
CA MET A 1 13.78 -9.08 -22.48
C MET A 1 13.59 -7.66 -21.99
N ALA A 2 12.87 -7.49 -20.87
CA ALA A 2 12.52 -6.18 -20.33
C ALA A 2 13.70 -5.64 -19.48
N PRO A 3 13.97 -4.33 -19.49
CA PRO A 3 15.14 -3.75 -18.83
C PRO A 3 15.03 -3.86 -17.30
N ASN A 4 16.19 -4.07 -16.68
CA ASN A 4 16.40 -4.18 -15.25
C ASN A 4 16.23 -2.80 -14.58
N VAL A 5 15.72 -2.75 -13.36
CA VAL A 5 15.45 -1.53 -12.55
C VAL A 5 16.74 -0.78 -12.13
N ALA A 6 17.89 -1.13 -12.73
CA ALA A 6 19.16 -0.46 -12.49
C ALA A 6 19.29 0.90 -13.21
N ASP A 7 18.29 1.35 -13.98
CA ASP A 7 18.34 2.61 -14.71
C ASP A 7 17.34 3.63 -14.15
N THR A 8 17.52 3.99 -12.86
CA THR A 8 16.91 5.20 -12.31
C THR A 8 17.98 6.27 -12.27
N ALA A 9 17.92 7.16 -13.26
CA ALA A 9 18.76 8.33 -13.38
C ALA A 9 18.89 9.07 -12.04
N ALA A 10 20.13 9.37 -11.69
CA ALA A 10 20.53 10.21 -10.57
C ALA A 10 19.78 11.55 -10.62
N HIS A 11 18.82 11.74 -9.72
CA HIS A 11 18.27 13.05 -9.42
C HIS A 11 19.21 13.78 -8.45
N PRO A 12 19.50 15.07 -8.63
CA PRO A 12 20.48 15.79 -7.82
C PRO A 12 20.07 15.84 -6.34
N ASN A 13 20.93 15.24 -5.52
CA ASN A 13 20.82 15.03 -4.08
C ASN A 13 20.93 16.35 -3.29
N GLY A 14 20.01 16.60 -2.35
CA GLY A 14 20.21 17.64 -1.35
C GLY A 14 19.04 17.86 -0.38
N GLU A 15 17.82 18.07 -0.88
CA GLU A 15 16.70 18.53 -0.04
C GLU A 15 15.67 17.45 0.32
N ILE A 16 15.62 16.32 -0.40
CA ILE A 16 14.60 15.27 -0.18
C ILE A 16 14.90 14.42 1.06
N THR A 17 16.17 14.32 1.46
CA THR A 17 16.64 13.32 2.45
C THR A 17 16.15 13.61 3.88
N ASP A 18 15.97 14.89 4.24
CA ASP A 18 15.64 15.27 5.61
C ASP A 18 14.19 14.91 5.97
N GLY A 19 13.25 15.19 5.06
CA GLY A 19 11.83 14.81 5.23
C GLY A 19 11.60 13.29 5.17
N PHE A 20 12.40 12.57 4.36
CA PHE A 20 12.28 11.11 4.25
C PHE A 20 12.79 10.40 5.52
N THR A 21 13.94 10.82 6.05
CA THR A 21 14.51 10.24 7.28
C THR A 21 13.56 10.40 8.46
N LEU A 22 12.97 11.59 8.63
CA LEU A 22 11.97 11.85 9.67
C LEU A 22 10.74 10.92 9.55
N THR A 23 10.30 10.60 8.33
CA THR A 23 9.18 9.68 8.11
C THR A 23 9.55 8.24 8.46
N ILE A 24 10.77 7.81 8.11
CA ILE A 24 11.26 6.47 8.43
C ILE A 24 11.44 6.29 9.95
N GLU A 25 11.99 7.29 10.64
CA GLU A 25 12.11 7.27 12.11
C GLU A 25 10.74 7.22 12.79
N ALA A 26 9.78 8.01 12.32
CA ALA A 26 8.42 8.00 12.84
C ALA A 26 7.73 6.62 12.65
N LEU A 27 7.85 6.01 11.46
CA LEU A 27 7.29 4.68 11.19
C LEU A 27 7.96 3.59 12.01
N GLN A 28 9.29 3.66 12.17
CA GLN A 28 10.02 2.76 13.04
C GLN A 28 9.61 2.92 14.50
N ALA A 29 9.34 4.12 15.00
CA ALA A 29 8.84 4.31 16.37
C ALA A 29 7.42 3.73 16.54
N ALA A 30 6.53 3.99 15.59
CA ALA A 30 5.10 3.68 15.71
C ALA A 30 4.74 2.21 15.45
N SER A 31 5.51 1.46 14.64
CA SER A 31 5.13 0.11 14.21
C SER A 31 6.25 -0.92 14.38
N ALA A 32 6.02 -1.89 15.26
CA ALA A 32 6.93 -3.03 15.45
C ALA A 32 7.03 -3.91 14.20
N ASP A 33 5.91 -4.09 13.49
CA ASP A 33 5.87 -4.83 12.24
C ASP A 33 6.68 -4.12 11.15
N PHE A 34 6.57 -2.80 11.05
CA PHE A 34 7.38 -2.02 10.13
C PHE A 34 8.87 -2.16 10.46
N ARG A 35 9.28 -2.03 11.72
CA ARG A 35 10.69 -2.23 12.12
C ARG A 35 11.22 -3.59 11.71
N ARG A 36 10.45 -4.65 11.96
CA ARG A 36 10.84 -6.02 11.62
C ARG A 36 11.03 -6.17 10.11
N LEU A 37 10.02 -5.79 9.33
CA LEU A 37 10.05 -5.90 7.86
C LEU A 37 11.12 -4.98 7.23
N TRP A 38 11.33 -3.79 7.78
CA TRP A 38 12.35 -2.85 7.32
C TRP A 38 13.77 -3.40 7.58
N ALA A 39 14.01 -4.00 8.75
CA ALA A 39 15.30 -4.61 9.08
C ALA A 39 15.63 -5.80 8.16
N GLU A 40 14.64 -6.56 7.72
CA GLU A 40 14.79 -7.68 6.78
C GLU A 40 15.26 -7.23 5.39
N HIS A 41 15.02 -5.97 4.98
CA HIS A 41 15.43 -5.39 3.69
C HIS A 41 15.10 -6.25 2.45
N GLU A 42 14.02 -7.03 2.52
CA GLU A 42 13.61 -7.90 1.42
C GLU A 42 12.90 -7.12 0.31
N VAL A 43 13.70 -6.48 -0.56
CA VAL A 43 13.19 -5.73 -1.71
C VAL A 43 12.93 -6.67 -2.88
N ALA A 44 11.66 -6.97 -3.14
CA ALA A 44 11.22 -7.74 -4.29
C ALA A 44 10.62 -6.84 -5.39
N VAL A 45 10.90 -7.15 -6.65
CA VAL A 45 10.20 -6.53 -7.77
C VAL A 45 8.74 -6.99 -7.75
N ARG A 46 7.83 -6.04 -7.51
CA ARG A 46 6.39 -6.33 -7.45
C ARG A 46 5.87 -6.62 -8.86
N ARG A 47 5.72 -7.90 -9.18
CA ARG A 47 5.09 -8.40 -10.42
C ARG A 47 3.64 -8.85 -10.21
N VAL A 48 3.09 -8.56 -9.04
CA VAL A 48 1.81 -9.11 -8.61
C VAL A 48 0.69 -8.19 -9.07
N ASP A 49 -0.05 -8.67 -10.05
CA ASP A 49 -1.31 -8.14 -10.57
C ASP A 49 -2.52 -8.56 -9.73
N ARG A 50 -2.33 -9.31 -8.63
CA ARG A 50 -3.42 -9.79 -7.77
C ARG A 50 -3.15 -9.65 -6.28
N LYS A 51 -3.98 -8.91 -5.56
CA LYS A 51 -3.90 -8.67 -4.12
C LYS A 51 -4.97 -9.44 -3.37
N THR A 52 -4.61 -10.02 -2.24
CA THR A 52 -5.59 -10.47 -1.24
C THR A 52 -5.64 -9.47 -0.10
N ILE A 53 -6.80 -8.87 0.12
CA ILE A 53 -7.05 -7.93 1.22
C ILE A 53 -7.88 -8.65 2.27
N LEU A 54 -7.45 -8.63 3.52
CA LEU A 54 -8.24 -9.12 4.64
C LEU A 54 -9.04 -7.96 5.23
N HIS A 55 -10.31 -7.85 4.87
CA HIS A 55 -11.21 -6.85 5.41
C HIS A 55 -11.88 -7.37 6.68
N PRO A 56 -11.92 -6.61 7.79
CA PRO A 56 -12.39 -7.11 9.09
C PRO A 56 -13.86 -7.56 9.10
N ARG A 57 -14.71 -6.99 8.22
CA ARG A 57 -16.15 -7.28 8.17
C ARG A 57 -16.58 -8.24 7.06
N VAL A 58 -15.94 -8.16 5.89
CA VAL A 58 -16.34 -8.96 4.71
C VAL A 58 -15.35 -10.09 4.42
N GLY A 59 -14.29 -10.21 5.22
CA GLY A 59 -13.29 -11.25 5.09
C GLY A 59 -12.32 -10.98 3.94
N ARG A 60 -11.87 -12.06 3.29
CA ARG A 60 -10.86 -12.00 2.22
C ARG A 60 -11.48 -11.49 0.92
N LEU A 61 -10.83 -10.50 0.32
CA LEU A 61 -11.12 -9.95 -0.99
C LEU A 61 -9.94 -10.22 -1.92
N THR A 62 -10.19 -10.98 -2.99
CA THR A 62 -9.21 -11.18 -4.06
C THR A 62 -9.45 -10.12 -5.12
N MET A 63 -8.45 -9.27 -5.34
CA MET A 63 -8.51 -8.11 -6.23
C MET A 63 -7.44 -8.22 -7.30
N ASP A 64 -7.80 -8.02 -8.56
CA ASP A 64 -6.83 -7.68 -9.60
C ASP A 64 -6.37 -6.23 -9.40
N CYS A 65 -5.11 -5.96 -9.70
CA CYS A 65 -4.38 -4.77 -9.31
C CYS A 65 -3.56 -4.25 -10.48
N GLU A 66 -4.03 -3.15 -11.06
CA GLU A 66 -3.32 -2.46 -12.13
C GLU A 66 -2.65 -1.20 -11.58
N THR A 67 -1.39 -0.98 -11.94
CA THR A 67 -0.66 0.24 -11.57
C THR A 67 -0.49 1.10 -12.82
N LEU A 68 -1.15 2.26 -12.83
CA LEU A 68 -1.05 3.25 -13.88
C LEU A 68 -0.12 4.37 -13.39
N VAL A 69 0.98 4.60 -14.09
CA VAL A 69 2.02 5.56 -13.68
C VAL A 69 1.96 6.78 -14.59
N THR A 70 2.05 7.97 -14.02
CA THR A 70 2.28 9.21 -14.77
C THR A 70 3.76 9.59 -14.64
N PRO A 71 4.59 9.32 -15.66
CA PRO A 71 6.05 9.39 -15.56
C PRO A 71 6.56 10.74 -15.08
N ASP A 72 5.91 11.82 -15.51
CA ASP A 72 6.41 13.19 -15.33
C ASP A 72 5.90 13.86 -14.05
N GLN A 73 5.01 13.21 -13.29
CA GLN A 73 4.32 13.82 -12.15
C GLN A 73 4.60 13.09 -10.83
N GLY A 74 5.37 12.00 -10.84
CA GLY A 74 5.61 11.19 -9.64
C GLY A 74 4.34 10.58 -9.05
N GLN A 75 3.25 10.53 -9.82
CA GLN A 75 1.96 10.02 -9.39
C GLN A 75 1.74 8.60 -9.90
N GLN A 76 1.09 7.79 -9.06
CA GLN A 76 0.68 6.43 -9.39
C GLN A 76 -0.78 6.25 -9.00
N LEU A 77 -1.58 5.72 -9.92
CA LEU A 77 -2.94 5.29 -9.68
C LEU A 77 -2.97 3.76 -9.58
N LEU A 78 -3.46 3.26 -8.45
CA LEU A 78 -3.71 1.84 -8.24
C LEU A 78 -5.19 1.55 -8.49
N VAL A 79 -5.49 0.73 -9.50
CA VAL A 79 -6.85 0.29 -9.80
C VAL A 79 -7.03 -1.12 -9.25
N LEU A 80 -7.99 -1.30 -8.34
CA LEU A 80 -8.32 -2.59 -7.74
C LEU A 80 -9.69 -3.03 -8.20
N THR A 81 -9.77 -4.15 -8.92
CA THR A 81 -11.02 -4.74 -9.42
C THR A 81 -11.24 -6.14 -8.84
N PRO A 82 -12.50 -6.57 -8.57
CA PRO A 82 -12.73 -7.92 -8.05
C PRO A 82 -12.25 -8.99 -9.02
N ALA A 83 -11.40 -9.90 -8.54
CA ALA A 83 -10.81 -10.96 -9.37
C ALA A 83 -11.80 -12.07 -9.75
N ASP A 84 -12.88 -12.20 -9.00
CA ASP A 84 -13.91 -13.22 -9.18
C ASP A 84 -15.29 -12.72 -8.70
N ALA A 85 -16.30 -13.59 -8.81
CA ALA A 85 -17.66 -13.26 -8.40
C ALA A 85 -17.83 -13.11 -6.89
N GLU A 86 -17.10 -13.92 -6.12
CA GLU A 86 -17.17 -13.92 -4.67
C GLU A 86 -16.61 -12.61 -4.09
N ALA A 87 -15.48 -12.15 -4.63
CA ALA A 87 -14.90 -10.85 -4.30
C ALA A 87 -15.83 -9.70 -4.70
N ARG A 88 -16.54 -9.82 -5.83
CA ARG A 88 -17.50 -8.79 -6.27
C ARG A 88 -18.68 -8.68 -5.32
N GLU A 89 -19.27 -9.80 -4.93
CA GLU A 89 -20.39 -9.83 -3.97
C GLU A 89 -20.00 -9.22 -2.63
N ARG A 90 -18.81 -9.57 -2.12
CA ARG A 90 -18.27 -8.98 -0.89
C ARG A 90 -17.96 -7.50 -1.00
N LEU A 91 -17.52 -7.04 -2.18
CA LEU A 91 -17.25 -5.62 -2.42
C LEU A 91 -18.57 -4.82 -2.48
N GLU A 92 -19.61 -5.35 -3.11
CA GLU A 92 -20.95 -4.74 -3.07
C GLU A 92 -21.52 -4.71 -1.65
N LEU A 93 -21.31 -5.78 -0.87
CA LEU A 93 -21.66 -5.76 0.55
C LEU A 93 -20.89 -4.65 1.29
N LEU A 94 -19.58 -4.52 1.07
CA LEU A 94 -18.79 -3.46 1.68
C LEU A 94 -19.30 -2.06 1.30
N ARG A 95 -19.75 -1.86 0.06
CA ARG A 95 -20.34 -0.59 -0.39
C ARG A 95 -21.62 -0.24 0.38
N VAL A 96 -22.45 -1.23 0.72
CA VAL A 96 -23.63 -1.03 1.57
C VAL A 96 -23.25 -0.74 3.02
N LEU A 97 -22.19 -1.40 3.51
CA LEU A 97 -21.74 -1.29 4.90
C LEU A 97 -20.83 -0.06 5.18
N GLY A 98 -20.34 0.61 4.14
CA GLY A 98 -19.33 1.68 4.18
C GLY A 98 -19.88 3.11 4.19
N ILE A 99 -21.20 3.27 4.25
CA ILE A 99 -21.89 4.56 4.44
C ILE A 99 -22.08 4.94 5.92
N GLU A 100 -21.60 4.09 6.83
CA GLU A 100 -21.54 4.34 8.26
C GLU A 100 -20.06 4.42 8.66
N GLU A 101 -19.62 5.55 9.24
CA GLU A 101 -18.29 5.67 9.86
C GLU A 101 -18.23 4.72 11.05
N PHE A 102 -17.67 3.54 10.81
CA PHE A 102 -17.37 2.60 11.88
C PHE A 102 -15.91 2.76 12.26
N PRO A 103 -15.60 2.85 13.57
CA PRO A 103 -14.23 2.82 14.02
C PRO A 103 -13.60 1.53 13.49
N THR A 104 -12.74 1.69 12.49
CA THR A 104 -11.81 0.63 12.10
C THR A 104 -11.04 0.34 13.37
N GLY A 105 -11.06 -0.91 13.84
CA GLY A 105 -10.38 -1.32 15.08
C GLY A 105 -8.86 -1.24 15.02
N ALA A 106 -8.31 -0.19 14.41
CA ALA A 106 -7.04 0.37 14.82
C ALA A 106 -7.32 1.09 16.14
N THR A 107 -6.82 0.53 17.23
CA THR A 107 -6.67 1.23 18.50
C THR A 107 -5.92 2.54 18.28
N ASP A 108 -6.67 3.62 18.05
CA ASP A 108 -6.20 4.99 18.17
C ASP A 108 -5.97 5.24 19.66
N THR A 109 -4.73 5.00 20.09
CA THR A 109 -4.26 5.49 21.38
C THR A 109 -3.74 6.90 21.11
N PRO A 110 -4.40 7.96 21.64
CA PRO A 110 -3.96 9.32 21.40
C PRO A 110 -2.58 9.54 22.03
N VAL A 111 -1.58 9.79 21.20
CA VAL A 111 -0.26 10.28 21.61
C VAL A 111 -0.45 11.70 22.13
N ARG A 112 -0.24 11.89 23.43
CA ARG A 112 -0.18 13.18 24.11
C ARG A 112 1.26 13.68 24.18
#